data_AF-A0A955E3G1-F1
#
_entry.id   AF-A0A955E3G1-F1
#
_cell.length_a   1.000
_cell.length_b   1.000
_cell.length_c   1.000
_cell.angle_alpha   90.00
_cell.angle_beta   90.00
_cell.angle_gamma   90.00
#
_symmetry.space_group_name_H-M   'P 1'
#
loop_
_entity.id
_entity.type
_entity.pdbx_description
1 polymer ?
#
loop_
_entity_poly.entity_id
_entity_poly.type
_entity_poly.pdbx_seq_one_letter_code
_entity_poly.pdbx_strand_id
1 'polypeptide(L)'
;QQVNELSTSAREAANEGDRTMKQLNVAMADINASSDKISKIIKVIEEIAFQTNLLALNAAVEAARAGEHGRGFAVVADEVRKLAERTTVATEEVSSSIIGIQKETTSAVTLIEAGSERVGRGVELAGEAGAALESIVGGSENLQSMVQDIAAAANQQSAASGEIARAVEGINSITRQSSQGAAQSAQAAGDLAHQAEQLQTLVSKFRLE
;
A
#
# COMPACT_ATOMS: atom_id res chain seq x y z
N GLN A 1 13.15 -9.13 -0.27
CA GLN A 1 12.25 -10.30 -0.42
C GLN A 1 10.88 -10.03 0.18
N GLN A 2 10.81 -9.60 1.45
CA GLN A 2 9.55 -9.33 2.17
C GLN A 2 8.65 -8.24 1.54
N VAL A 3 9.24 -7.20 0.92
CA VAL A 3 8.50 -6.13 0.22
C VAL A 3 7.76 -6.67 -1.02
N ASN A 4 8.44 -7.49 -1.82
CA ASN A 4 7.83 -8.11 -2.99
C ASN A 4 6.74 -9.12 -2.61
N GLU A 5 6.89 -9.82 -1.49
CA GLU A 5 5.81 -10.66 -0.94
C GLU A 5 4.58 -9.84 -0.54
N LEU A 6 4.78 -8.68 0.10
CA LEU A 6 3.69 -7.81 0.53
C LEU A 6 2.91 -7.24 -0.67
N SER A 7 3.60 -6.72 -1.69
CA SER A 7 2.96 -6.23 -2.91
C SER A 7 2.28 -7.37 -3.70
N THR A 8 2.86 -8.57 -3.71
CA THR A 8 2.25 -9.74 -4.35
C THR A 8 0.97 -10.13 -3.63
N SER A 9 0.99 -10.21 -2.30
CA SER A 9 -0.17 -10.55 -1.49
C SER A 9 -1.29 -9.50 -1.60
N ALA A 10 -0.96 -8.21 -1.63
CA ALA A 10 -1.93 -7.14 -1.88
C ALA A 10 -2.60 -7.27 -3.25
N ARG A 11 -1.83 -7.64 -4.27
CA ARG A 11 -2.31 -7.84 -5.63
C ARG A 11 -3.22 -9.08 -5.75
N GLU A 12 -2.88 -10.16 -5.05
CA GLU A 12 -3.73 -11.35 -4.95
C GLU A 12 -5.06 -11.06 -4.24
N ALA A 13 -5.00 -10.41 -3.07
CA ALA A 13 -6.20 -10.02 -2.33
C ALA A 13 -7.13 -9.11 -3.15
N ALA A 14 -6.55 -8.19 -3.92
CA ALA A 14 -7.32 -7.34 -4.82
C ALA A 14 -7.93 -8.09 -6.02
N ASN A 15 -7.19 -9.03 -6.62
CA ASN A 15 -7.72 -9.88 -7.68
C ASN A 15 -8.89 -10.75 -7.19
N GLU A 16 -8.81 -11.23 -5.95
CA GLU A 16 -9.91 -11.95 -5.29
C GLU A 16 -11.10 -11.03 -4.99
N GLY A 17 -10.83 -9.81 -4.53
CA GLY A 17 -11.84 -8.76 -4.39
C GLY A 17 -12.56 -8.44 -5.71
N ASP A 18 -11.81 -8.27 -6.80
CA ASP A 18 -12.38 -8.01 -8.14
C ASP A 18 -13.23 -9.17 -8.65
N ARG A 19 -12.79 -10.42 -8.44
CA ARG A 19 -13.60 -11.61 -8.75
C ARG A 19 -14.91 -11.63 -7.95
N THR A 20 -14.84 -11.31 -6.67
CA THR A 20 -16.02 -11.25 -5.79
C THR A 20 -16.99 -10.17 -6.26
N MET A 21 -16.50 -8.98 -6.62
CA MET A 21 -17.32 -7.89 -7.17
C MET A 21 -17.99 -8.30 -8.50
N LYS A 22 -17.27 -9.00 -9.39
CA LYS A 22 -17.85 -9.54 -10.63
C LYS A 22 -18.97 -10.54 -10.37
N GLN A 23 -18.78 -11.46 -9.40
CA GLN A 23 -19.82 -12.42 -9.01
C GLN A 23 -21.04 -11.71 -8.43
N LEU A 24 -20.85 -10.69 -7.60
CA LEU A 24 -21.94 -9.87 -7.06
C LEU A 24 -22.72 -9.17 -8.17
N ASN A 25 -22.04 -8.61 -9.18
CA ASN A 25 -22.72 -8.00 -10.33
C ASN A 25 -23.58 -8.99 -11.10
N VAL A 26 -23.10 -10.23 -11.32
CA VAL A 26 -23.91 -11.29 -11.95
C VAL A 26 -25.13 -11.62 -11.09
N ALA A 27 -24.96 -11.80 -9.78
CA ALA A 27 -26.05 -12.09 -8.87
C ALA A 27 -27.12 -10.96 -8.85
N MET A 28 -26.70 -9.70 -8.87
CA MET A 28 -27.61 -8.56 -8.94
C MET A 28 -28.36 -8.50 -10.27
N ALA A 29 -27.70 -8.84 -11.39
CA ALA A 29 -28.36 -8.95 -12.69
C ALA A 29 -29.44 -10.05 -12.69
N ASP A 30 -29.17 -11.20 -12.06
CA ASP A 30 -30.12 -12.29 -11.92
C ASP A 30 -31.32 -11.93 -11.04
N ILE A 31 -31.08 -11.19 -9.94
CA ILE A 31 -32.15 -10.64 -9.09
C ILE A 31 -33.03 -9.69 -9.90
N ASN A 32 -32.43 -8.77 -10.66
CA ASN A 32 -33.18 -7.82 -11.47
C ASN A 32 -34.03 -8.51 -12.54
N ALA A 33 -33.45 -9.49 -13.25
CA ALA A 33 -34.17 -10.29 -14.24
C ALA A 33 -35.30 -11.13 -13.62
N SER A 34 -35.13 -11.61 -12.39
CA SER A 34 -36.16 -12.34 -11.65
C SER A 34 -37.29 -11.41 -11.20
N SER A 35 -36.96 -10.22 -10.71
CA SER A 35 -37.92 -9.16 -10.36
C SER A 35 -38.75 -8.74 -11.58
N ASP A 36 -38.15 -8.61 -12.76
CA ASP A 36 -38.86 -8.33 -14.01
C ASP A 36 -39.86 -9.43 -14.39
N LYS A 37 -39.49 -10.70 -14.20
CA LYS A 37 -40.40 -11.84 -14.42
C LYS A 37 -41.57 -11.81 -13.44
N ILE A 38 -41.31 -11.53 -12.17
CA ILE A 38 -42.36 -11.41 -11.15
C ILE A 38 -43.29 -10.24 -11.49
N SER A 39 -42.75 -9.08 -11.89
CA SER A 39 -43.56 -7.92 -12.31
C SER A 39 -44.51 -8.28 -13.46
N LYS A 40 -44.06 -9.06 -14.45
CA LYS A 40 -44.91 -9.56 -15.54
C LYS A 40 -46.02 -10.49 -15.04
N ILE A 41 -45.72 -11.39 -14.11
CA ILE A 41 -46.71 -12.30 -13.52
C ILE A 41 -47.76 -11.50 -12.73
N ILE A 42 -47.34 -10.52 -11.93
CA ILE A 42 -48.25 -9.68 -11.14
C ILE A 42 -49.22 -8.92 -12.04
N LYS A 43 -48.76 -8.38 -13.18
CA LYS A 43 -49.64 -7.74 -14.18
C LYS A 43 -50.70 -8.68 -14.73
N VAL A 44 -50.35 -9.95 -14.97
CA VAL A 44 -51.33 -10.96 -15.42
C VAL A 44 -52.35 -11.27 -14.31
N ILE A 45 -51.91 -11.34 -13.04
CA ILE A 45 -52.82 -11.57 -11.90
C ILE A 45 -53.76 -10.37 -11.72
N GLU A 46 -53.27 -9.15 -11.87
CA GLU A 46 -54.07 -7.92 -11.85
C GLU A 46 -55.14 -7.94 -12.96
N GLU A 47 -54.77 -8.34 -14.18
CA GLU A 47 -55.70 -8.52 -15.29
C GLU A 47 -56.77 -9.59 -14.99
N ILE A 48 -56.38 -10.74 -14.41
CA ILE A 48 -57.31 -11.81 -13.99
C ILE A 48 -58.26 -11.30 -12.90
N ALA A 49 -57.75 -10.56 -11.91
CA ALA A 49 -58.58 -9.98 -10.85
C ALA A 49 -59.59 -8.99 -11.43
N PHE A 50 -59.18 -8.15 -12.38
CA PHE A 50 -60.08 -7.22 -13.07
C PHE A 50 -61.16 -7.94 -13.88
N GLN A 51 -60.79 -8.98 -14.64
CA GLN A 51 -61.75 -9.80 -15.38
C GLN A 51 -62.73 -10.53 -14.44
N THR A 52 -62.22 -11.05 -13.32
CA THR A 52 -63.04 -11.73 -12.30
C THR A 52 -64.03 -10.76 -11.66
N ASN A 53 -63.60 -9.53 -11.38
CA ASN A 53 -64.46 -8.47 -10.88
C ASN A 53 -65.60 -8.13 -11.86
N LEU A 54 -65.28 -8.03 -13.16
CA LEU A 54 -66.26 -7.76 -14.21
C LEU A 54 -67.25 -8.93 -14.40
N LEU A 55 -66.76 -10.18 -14.34
CA LEU A 55 -67.58 -11.39 -14.37
C LEU A 55 -68.54 -11.46 -13.18
N ALA A 56 -68.06 -11.15 -11.99
CA ALA A 56 -68.86 -11.10 -10.76
C ALA A 56 -69.95 -10.03 -10.84
N LEU A 57 -69.63 -8.85 -11.39
CA LEU A 57 -70.62 -7.80 -11.62
C LEU A 57 -71.73 -8.26 -12.58
N ASN A 58 -71.36 -8.89 -13.70
CA ASN A 58 -72.34 -9.43 -14.65
C ASN A 58 -73.23 -10.52 -14.01
N ALA A 59 -72.64 -11.39 -13.18
CA ALA A 59 -73.38 -12.41 -12.44
C ALA A 59 -74.35 -11.79 -11.41
N ALA A 60 -73.94 -10.71 -10.73
CA ALA A 60 -74.80 -9.98 -9.79
C ALA A 60 -76.00 -9.34 -10.51
N VAL A 61 -75.79 -8.77 -11.71
CA VAL A 61 -76.86 -8.21 -12.55
C VAL A 61 -77.85 -9.30 -12.97
N GLU A 62 -77.36 -10.45 -13.45
CA GLU A 62 -78.24 -11.54 -13.89
C GLU A 62 -78.98 -12.20 -12.71
N ALA A 63 -78.34 -12.29 -11.54
CA ALA A 63 -78.99 -12.75 -10.31
C ALA A 63 -80.12 -11.80 -9.87
N ALA A 64 -79.93 -10.48 -9.97
CA ALA A 64 -80.99 -9.50 -9.72
C ALA A 64 -82.15 -9.64 -10.72
N ARG A 65 -81.83 -9.95 -11.99
CA ARG A 65 -82.82 -10.18 -13.04
C ARG A 65 -83.69 -11.42 -12.81
N ALA A 66 -83.13 -12.47 -12.19
CA ALA A 66 -83.85 -13.69 -11.82
C ALA A 66 -84.74 -13.56 -10.57
N GLY A 67 -84.74 -12.39 -9.90
CA GLY A 67 -85.58 -12.11 -8.74
C GLY A 67 -85.34 -13.06 -7.56
N GLU A 68 -86.41 -13.61 -6.98
CA GLU A 68 -86.35 -14.51 -5.82
C GLU A 68 -85.53 -15.80 -6.09
N HIS A 69 -85.49 -16.28 -7.34
CA HIS A 69 -84.71 -17.47 -7.72
C HIS A 69 -83.20 -17.20 -7.80
N GLY A 70 -82.78 -15.94 -7.94
CA GLY A 70 -81.38 -15.52 -8.06
C GLY A 70 -80.69 -15.18 -6.74
N ARG A 71 -81.41 -15.19 -5.61
CA ARG A 71 -80.91 -14.72 -4.30
C ARG A 71 -79.62 -15.41 -3.85
N GLY A 72 -79.50 -16.72 -4.03
CA GLY A 72 -78.28 -17.47 -3.69
C GLY A 72 -77.10 -17.12 -4.60
N PHE A 73 -77.35 -16.91 -5.90
CA PHE A 73 -76.33 -16.50 -6.87
C PHE A 73 -75.84 -15.07 -6.63
N ALA A 74 -76.72 -14.16 -6.20
CA ALA A 74 -76.36 -12.78 -5.88
C ALA A 74 -75.34 -12.70 -4.73
N VAL A 75 -75.49 -13.54 -3.69
CA VAL A 75 -74.55 -13.59 -2.56
C VAL A 75 -73.18 -14.11 -3.01
N VAL A 76 -73.16 -15.16 -3.82
CA VAL A 76 -71.89 -15.70 -4.37
C VAL A 76 -71.21 -14.66 -5.28
N ALA A 77 -71.97 -13.96 -6.12
CA ALA A 77 -71.41 -12.93 -6.99
C ALA A 77 -70.77 -11.77 -6.21
N ASP A 78 -71.39 -11.28 -5.12
CA ASP A 78 -70.81 -10.23 -4.29
C ASP A 78 -69.56 -10.70 -3.53
N GLU A 79 -69.49 -11.97 -3.11
CA GLU A 79 -68.30 -12.54 -2.46
C GLU A 79 -67.13 -12.69 -3.45
N VAL A 80 -67.40 -13.14 -4.68
CA VAL A 80 -66.39 -13.20 -5.76
C VAL A 80 -65.89 -11.79 -6.11
N ARG A 81 -66.79 -10.80 -6.14
CA ARG A 81 -66.43 -9.40 -6.39
C ARG A 81 -65.48 -8.86 -5.31
N LYS A 82 -65.81 -9.06 -4.03
CA LYS A 82 -64.93 -8.67 -2.91
C LYS A 82 -63.59 -9.39 -2.95
N LEU A 83 -63.56 -10.66 -3.32
CA LEU A 83 -62.32 -11.41 -3.46
C LEU A 83 -61.44 -10.86 -4.60
N ALA A 84 -62.05 -10.47 -5.72
CA ALA A 84 -61.36 -9.84 -6.83
C ALA A 84 -60.78 -8.47 -6.43
N GLU A 85 -61.56 -7.61 -5.77
CA GLU A 85 -61.11 -6.31 -5.23
C GLU A 85 -59.93 -6.50 -4.25
N ARG A 86 -60.02 -7.46 -3.32
CA ARG A 86 -58.92 -7.79 -2.40
C ARG A 86 -57.66 -8.29 -3.13
N THR A 87 -57.84 -9.04 -4.22
CA THR A 87 -56.73 -9.54 -5.03
C THR A 87 -56.01 -8.39 -5.73
N THR A 88 -56.75 -7.42 -6.28
CA THR A 88 -56.18 -6.21 -6.90
C THR A 88 -55.32 -5.42 -5.91
N VAL A 89 -55.83 -5.16 -4.69
CA VAL A 89 -55.06 -4.45 -3.65
C VAL A 89 -53.78 -5.22 -3.30
N ALA A 90 -53.87 -6.55 -3.12
CA ALA A 90 -52.69 -7.36 -2.83
C ALA A 90 -51.66 -7.35 -3.98
N THR A 91 -52.11 -7.37 -5.24
CA THR A 91 -51.19 -7.27 -6.38
C THR A 91 -50.50 -5.91 -6.48
N GLU A 92 -51.18 -4.82 -6.12
CA GLU A 92 -50.58 -3.47 -6.06
C GLU A 92 -49.47 -3.40 -5.00
N GLU A 93 -49.70 -3.95 -3.80
CA GLU A 93 -48.69 -4.01 -2.73
C GLU A 93 -47.46 -4.83 -3.14
N VAL A 94 -47.66 -5.97 -3.79
CA VAL A 94 -46.55 -6.80 -4.30
C VAL A 94 -45.81 -6.07 -5.43
N SER A 95 -46.52 -5.40 -6.33
CA SER A 95 -45.93 -4.59 -7.41
C SER A 95 -45.02 -3.49 -6.84
N SER A 96 -45.50 -2.75 -5.83
CA SER A 96 -44.72 -1.75 -5.11
C SER A 96 -43.45 -2.33 -4.48
N SER A 97 -43.56 -3.50 -3.84
CA SER A 97 -42.42 -4.20 -3.24
C SER A 97 -41.36 -4.60 -4.29
N ILE A 98 -41.79 -5.08 -5.45
CA ILE A 98 -40.89 -5.45 -6.57
C ILE A 98 -40.17 -4.22 -7.13
N ILE A 99 -40.86 -3.09 -7.28
CA ILE A 99 -40.23 -1.81 -7.69
C ILE A 99 -39.16 -1.39 -6.66
N GLY A 100 -39.45 -1.56 -5.36
CA GLY A 100 -38.47 -1.36 -4.28
C GLY A 100 -37.22 -2.22 -4.47
N ILE A 101 -37.39 -3.52 -4.68
CA ILE A 101 -36.28 -4.47 -4.91
C ILE A 101 -35.47 -4.07 -6.15
N GLN A 102 -36.10 -3.71 -7.26
CA GLN A 102 -35.40 -3.27 -8.48
C GLN A 102 -34.55 -2.02 -8.23
N LYS A 103 -35.09 -1.05 -7.48
CA LYS A 103 -34.37 0.18 -7.12
C LYS A 103 -33.16 -0.12 -6.22
N GLU A 104 -33.34 -0.94 -5.19
CA GLU A 104 -32.26 -1.33 -4.28
C GLU A 104 -31.17 -2.13 -5.02
N THR A 105 -31.58 -3.04 -5.90
CA THR A 105 -30.66 -3.83 -6.75
C THR A 105 -29.83 -2.92 -7.65
N THR A 106 -30.47 -1.93 -8.30
CA THR A 106 -29.76 -0.95 -9.13
C THR A 106 -28.76 -0.13 -8.31
N SER A 107 -29.15 0.30 -7.10
CA SER A 107 -28.25 1.01 -6.20
C SER A 107 -27.07 0.13 -5.75
N ALA A 108 -27.31 -1.17 -5.51
CA ALA A 108 -26.28 -2.11 -5.13
C ALA A 108 -25.25 -2.30 -6.26
N VAL A 109 -25.70 -2.39 -7.52
CA VAL A 109 -24.80 -2.46 -8.70
C VAL A 109 -23.87 -1.24 -8.75
N THR A 110 -24.40 -0.03 -8.59
CA THR A 110 -23.56 1.19 -8.56
C THR A 110 -22.51 1.16 -7.46
N LEU A 111 -22.85 0.62 -6.28
CA LEU A 111 -21.91 0.48 -5.16
C LEU A 111 -20.84 -0.59 -5.44
N ILE A 112 -21.21 -1.69 -6.10
CA ILE A 112 -20.27 -2.74 -6.52
C ILE A 112 -19.28 -2.20 -7.55
N GLU A 113 -19.74 -1.43 -8.54
CA GLU A 113 -18.89 -0.79 -9.54
C GLU A 113 -17.89 0.19 -8.89
N ALA A 114 -18.37 1.07 -8.00
CA ALA A 114 -17.50 1.96 -7.23
C ALA A 114 -16.53 1.19 -6.32
N GLY A 115 -16.95 0.04 -5.79
CA GLY A 115 -16.11 -0.88 -5.03
C GLY A 115 -14.98 -1.47 -5.88
N SER A 116 -15.27 -1.93 -7.09
CA SER A 116 -14.27 -2.45 -8.04
C SER A 116 -13.24 -1.38 -8.41
N GLU A 117 -13.67 -0.14 -8.67
CA GLU A 117 -12.75 0.97 -8.95
C GLU A 117 -11.81 1.28 -7.77
N ARG A 118 -12.32 1.25 -6.53
CA ARG A 118 -11.51 1.44 -5.32
C ARG A 118 -10.50 0.33 -5.12
N VAL A 119 -10.88 -0.92 -5.38
CA VAL A 119 -9.96 -2.06 -5.35
C VAL A 119 -8.84 -1.87 -6.39
N GLY A 120 -9.19 -1.46 -7.61
CA GLY A 120 -8.22 -1.15 -8.67
C GLY A 120 -7.19 -0.09 -8.25
N ARG A 121 -7.65 1.04 -7.68
CA ARG A 121 -6.75 2.07 -7.12
C ARG A 121 -5.90 1.56 -5.95
N GLY A 122 -6.45 0.68 -5.11
CA GLY A 122 -5.69 0.05 -4.04
C GLY A 122 -4.51 -0.77 -4.54
N VAL A 123 -4.66 -1.47 -5.66
CA VAL A 123 -3.57 -2.22 -6.31
C VAL A 123 -2.47 -1.29 -6.82
N GLU A 124 -2.84 -0.19 -7.46
CA GLU A 124 -1.90 0.81 -7.99
C GLU A 124 -1.04 1.39 -6.85
N LEU A 125 -1.68 1.85 -5.78
CA LEU A 125 -1.00 2.38 -4.59
C LEU A 125 -0.09 1.35 -3.91
N ALA A 126 -0.52 0.09 -3.83
CA ALA A 126 0.32 -0.98 -3.29
C ALA A 126 1.55 -1.28 -4.17
N GLY A 127 1.42 -1.09 -5.50
CA GLY A 127 2.53 -1.17 -6.44
C GLY A 127 3.52 -0.02 -6.26
N GLU A 128 3.03 1.21 -6.15
CA GLU A 128 3.86 2.40 -5.89
C GLU A 128 4.63 2.28 -4.57
N ALA A 129 3.95 1.82 -3.50
CA ALA A 129 4.58 1.57 -2.22
C ALA A 129 5.68 0.50 -2.30
N GLY A 130 5.45 -0.57 -3.09
CA GLY A 130 6.45 -1.59 -3.35
C GLY A 130 7.71 -1.04 -4.01
N ALA A 131 7.55 -0.23 -5.07
CA ALA A 131 8.66 0.40 -5.77
C ALA A 131 9.45 1.38 -4.88
N ALA A 132 8.75 2.17 -4.06
CA ALA A 132 9.39 3.08 -3.12
C ALA A 132 10.23 2.33 -2.07
N LEU A 133 9.71 1.21 -1.56
CA LEU A 133 10.42 0.36 -0.61
C LEU A 133 11.63 -0.34 -1.25
N GLU A 134 11.53 -0.80 -2.50
CA GLU A 134 12.70 -1.34 -3.23
C GLU A 134 13.81 -0.29 -3.38
N SER A 135 13.46 0.97 -3.68
CA SER A 135 14.43 2.06 -3.74
C SER A 135 15.10 2.32 -2.39
N ILE A 136 14.36 2.22 -1.28
CA ILE A 136 14.91 2.36 0.07
C ILE A 136 15.90 1.22 0.39
N VAL A 137 15.54 -0.03 0.05
CA VAL A 137 16.41 -1.18 0.24
C VAL A 137 17.72 -1.01 -0.54
N GLY A 138 17.65 -0.66 -1.82
CA GLY A 138 18.85 -0.38 -2.62
C GLY A 138 19.69 0.78 -2.08
N GLY A 139 19.05 1.83 -1.58
CA GLY A 139 19.74 2.93 -0.88
C GLY A 139 20.47 2.45 0.39
N SER A 140 19.87 1.54 1.16
CA SER A 140 20.49 0.98 2.36
C SER A 140 21.68 0.06 2.04
N GLU A 141 21.62 -0.70 0.96
CA GLU A 141 22.73 -1.53 0.50
C GLU A 141 23.93 -0.66 0.07
N ASN A 142 23.67 0.44 -0.64
CA ASN A 142 24.71 1.41 -1.00
C ASN A 142 25.35 2.06 0.25
N LEU A 143 24.54 2.42 1.25
CA LEU A 143 25.04 2.92 2.53
C LEU A 143 25.93 1.90 3.24
N GLN A 144 25.55 0.62 3.22
CA GLN A 144 26.36 -0.44 3.80
C GLN A 144 27.72 -0.57 3.11
N SER A 145 27.76 -0.49 1.78
CA SER A 145 29.02 -0.48 1.02
C SER A 145 29.90 0.70 1.40
N MET A 146 29.34 1.92 1.47
CA MET A 146 30.10 3.10 1.87
C MET A 146 30.69 2.98 3.28
N VAL A 147 29.95 2.40 4.23
CA VAL A 147 30.45 2.16 5.59
C VAL A 147 31.63 1.17 5.58
N GLN A 148 31.59 0.14 4.73
CA GLN A 148 32.71 -0.80 4.57
C GLN A 148 33.94 -0.10 3.99
N ASP A 149 33.77 0.76 2.98
CA ASP A 149 34.86 1.54 2.39
C ASP A 149 35.48 2.51 3.41
N ILE A 150 34.64 3.20 4.21
CA ILE A 150 35.10 4.07 5.29
C ILE A 150 35.90 3.28 6.33
N ALA A 151 35.44 2.09 6.72
CA ALA A 151 36.16 1.24 7.67
C ALA A 151 37.52 0.79 7.12
N ALA A 152 37.58 0.43 5.83
CA ALA A 152 38.82 0.08 5.16
C ALA A 152 39.81 1.26 5.10
N ALA A 153 39.32 2.45 4.73
CA ALA A 153 40.12 3.67 4.71
C ALA A 153 40.63 4.06 6.11
N ALA A 154 39.80 3.93 7.14
CA ALA A 154 40.19 4.19 8.53
C ALA A 154 41.32 3.25 9.00
N ASN A 155 41.25 1.97 8.62
CA ASN A 155 42.32 1.00 8.90
C ASN A 155 43.63 1.38 8.20
N GLN A 156 43.58 1.77 6.93
CA GLN A 156 44.76 2.25 6.20
C GLN A 156 45.35 3.52 6.83
N GLN A 157 44.50 4.47 7.23
CA GLN A 157 44.95 5.70 7.88
C GLN A 157 45.58 5.44 9.25
N SER A 158 45.07 4.46 10.01
CA SER A 158 45.68 4.04 11.27
C SER A 158 47.08 3.44 11.06
N ALA A 159 47.24 2.57 10.05
CA ALA A 159 48.53 2.00 9.69
C ALA A 159 49.55 3.08 9.27
N ALA A 160 49.13 4.01 8.39
CA ALA A 160 49.97 5.14 7.97
C ALA A 160 50.36 6.04 9.16
N SER A 161 49.43 6.27 10.10
CA SER A 161 49.71 7.04 11.32
C SER A 161 50.75 6.34 12.20
N GLY A 162 50.73 5.00 12.27
CA GLY A 162 51.77 4.20 12.92
C GLY A 162 53.15 4.32 12.25
N GLU A 163 53.20 4.39 10.92
CA GLU A 163 54.45 4.66 10.19
C GLU A 163 54.98 6.07 10.46
N ILE A 164 54.11 7.08 10.47
CA ILE A 164 54.48 8.46 10.81
C ILE A 164 55.06 8.51 12.22
N ALA A 165 54.42 7.86 13.20
CA ALA A 165 54.93 7.82 14.57
C ALA A 165 56.35 7.24 14.64
N ARG A 166 56.60 6.12 13.95
CA ARG A 166 57.94 5.52 13.86
C ARG A 166 58.96 6.43 13.17
N ALA A 167 58.56 7.13 12.11
CA ALA A 167 59.42 8.08 11.42
C ALA A 167 59.82 9.24 12.35
N VAL A 168 58.88 9.76 13.15
CA VAL A 168 59.12 10.81 14.14
C VAL A 168 60.08 10.35 15.24
N GLU A 169 59.94 9.11 15.74
CA GLU A 169 60.90 8.53 16.68
C GLU A 169 62.31 8.43 16.07
N GLY A 170 62.42 8.02 14.81
CA GLY A 170 63.67 7.98 14.07
C GLY A 170 64.33 9.36 13.94
N ILE A 171 63.54 10.40 13.60
CA ILE A 171 64.01 11.78 13.54
C ILE A 171 64.56 12.22 14.91
N ASN A 172 63.83 11.94 16.00
CA ASN A 172 64.27 12.28 17.36
C ASN A 172 65.61 11.62 17.71
N SER A 173 65.79 10.34 17.37
CA SER A 173 67.06 9.62 17.54
C SER A 173 68.22 10.30 16.78
N ILE A 174 68.02 10.62 15.50
CA ILE A 174 69.02 11.30 14.67
C ILE A 174 69.33 12.69 15.22
N THR A 175 68.32 13.46 15.67
CA THR A 175 68.52 14.77 16.29
C THR A 175 69.38 14.67 17.56
N ARG A 176 69.16 13.65 18.41
CA ARG A 176 70.00 13.40 19.59
C ARG A 176 71.44 13.06 19.22
N GLN A 177 71.64 12.18 18.24
CA GLN A 177 72.98 11.82 17.75
C GLN A 177 73.70 13.04 17.16
N SER A 178 72.99 13.86 16.37
CA SER A 178 73.54 15.09 15.80
C SER A 178 73.94 16.10 16.89
N SER A 179 73.13 16.22 17.94
CA SER A 179 73.45 17.08 19.09
C SER A 179 74.70 16.59 19.85
N GLN A 180 74.84 15.28 20.06
CA GLN A 180 76.06 14.70 20.64
C GLN A 180 77.29 14.92 19.76
N GLY A 181 77.18 14.70 18.45
CA GLY A 181 78.28 14.95 17.51
C GLY A 181 78.71 16.42 17.47
N ALA A 182 77.75 17.34 17.55
CA ALA A 182 78.03 18.77 17.67
C ALA A 182 78.76 19.11 18.98
N ALA A 183 78.37 18.51 20.10
CA ALA A 183 79.04 18.69 21.39
C ALA A 183 80.49 18.15 21.36
N GLN A 184 80.71 16.97 20.77
CA GLN A 184 82.05 16.41 20.59
C GLN A 184 82.92 17.29 19.68
N SER A 185 82.34 17.82 18.60
CA SER A 185 83.05 18.73 17.69
C SER A 185 83.43 20.03 18.38
N ALA A 186 82.54 20.59 19.20
CA ALA A 186 82.83 21.78 20.00
C ALA A 186 83.96 21.52 21.02
N GLN A 187 83.96 20.35 21.66
CA GLN A 187 85.04 19.95 22.56
C GLN A 187 86.39 19.80 21.84
N ALA A 188 86.43 19.09 20.71
CA ALA A 188 87.64 18.93 19.92
C ALA A 188 88.17 20.28 19.40
N ALA A 189 87.28 21.19 19.00
CA ALA A 189 87.66 22.56 18.62
C ALA A 189 88.27 23.33 19.81
N GLY A 190 87.75 23.15 21.02
CA GLY A 190 88.32 23.70 22.25
C GLY A 190 89.72 23.13 22.56
N ASP A 191 89.90 21.82 22.45
CA ASP A 191 91.19 21.15 22.66
C ASP A 191 92.24 21.62 21.63
N LEU A 192 91.84 21.75 20.35
CA LEU A 192 92.69 22.27 19.28
C LEU A 192 93.10 23.73 19.54
N ALA A 193 92.16 24.58 20.01
CA ALA A 193 92.47 25.95 20.37
C ALA A 193 93.50 26.03 21.50
N HIS A 194 93.34 25.19 22.54
CA HIS A 194 94.29 25.09 23.64
C HIS A 194 95.68 24.61 23.18
N GLN A 195 95.74 23.59 22.31
CA GLN A 195 97.02 23.13 21.74
C GLN A 195 97.70 24.22 20.89
N ALA A 196 96.92 24.99 20.12
CA ALA A 196 97.44 26.10 19.34
C ALA A 196 98.05 27.18 20.25
N GLU A 197 97.40 27.54 21.37
CA GLU A 197 97.95 28.46 22.36
C GLU A 197 99.26 27.94 23.00
N GLN A 198 99.32 26.64 23.32
CA GLN A 198 100.53 26.01 23.85
C GLN A 198 101.68 26.05 22.85
N LEU A 199 101.42 25.72 21.58
CA LEU A 199 102.41 25.82 20.50
C LEU A 199 102.90 27.26 20.32
N GLN A 200 101.98 28.23 20.33
CA GLN A 200 102.35 29.65 20.23
C GLN A 200 103.23 30.10 21.41
N THR A 201 102.94 29.61 22.62
CA THR A 201 103.75 29.85 23.82
C THR A 201 105.13 29.18 23.76
N LEU A 202 105.22 27.99 23.16
CA LEU A 202 106.50 27.30 22.95
C LEU A 202 107.36 28.04 21.92
N VAL A 203 106.77 28.45 20.79
CA VAL A 203 107.46 29.19 19.73
C VAL A 203 107.95 30.56 20.22
N SER A 204 107.17 31.27 21.05
CA SER A 204 107.60 32.57 21.61
C SER A 204 108.81 32.49 22.55
N LYS A 205 109.13 31.30 23.08
CA LYS A 205 110.34 31.05 23.87
C LYS A 205 111.60 30.83 23.02
N PHE A 206 111.44 30.49 21.74
CA PHE A 206 112.57 30.42 20.83
C PHE A 206 112.95 31.84 20.40
N ARG A 207 114.02 32.34 21.01
CA ARG A 207 114.68 33.57 20.59
C ARG A 207 115.36 33.29 19.24
N LEU A 208 114.87 33.90 18.17
CA LEU A 208 115.58 33.96 16.90
C LEU A 208 116.78 34.89 17.10
N GLU A 209 117.99 34.33 17.03
CA GLU A 209 119.22 35.09 16.84
C GLU A 209 119.27 35.67 15.42
#